data_AF-T1AIE2-F1
#
_entry.id   AF-T1AIE2-F1
#
_cell.length_a   1.000
_cell.length_b   1.000
_cell.length_c   1.000
_cell.angle_alpha   90.00
_cell.angle_beta   90.00
_cell.angle_gamma   90.00
#
_symmetry.space_group_name_H-M   'P 1'
#
loop_
_entity.id
_entity.type
_entity.pdbx_description
1 polymer ?
#
loop_
_entity_poly.entity_id
_entity_poly.type
_entity_poly.pdbx_seq_one_letter_code
_entity_poly.pdbx_strand_id
1 'polypeptide(L)'
;MHAAVARAQQAGELQARRTWGRAAGGQRDWREGYTTREGLRTERALLGHAAALQREGAVRIGEARGVGRAAVTRQAAIEHVIAAREQATGHAFSAEQRSAAHSLLERTSGLQILHGYAGTAKTTSVLAAVAEVAREGGWQVRTL
;
A
#
# COMPACT_ATOMS: atom_id res chain seq x y z
N MET A 1 32.60 8.67 -21.92
CA MET A 1 31.53 8.09 -21.07
C MET A 1 31.75 6.60 -20.79
N HIS A 2 32.02 5.75 -21.80
CA HIS A 2 32.18 4.29 -21.61
C HIS A 2 33.28 3.86 -20.64
N ALA A 3 34.44 4.53 -20.61
CA ALA A 3 35.53 4.17 -19.69
C ALA A 3 35.18 4.38 -18.20
N ALA A 4 34.32 5.35 -17.88
CA ALA A 4 33.90 5.59 -16.49
C ALA A 4 32.91 4.52 -16.01
N VAL A 5 31.97 4.11 -16.88
CA VAL A 5 31.01 3.03 -16.62
C VAL A 5 31.74 1.70 -16.43
N ALA A 6 32.69 1.38 -17.31
CA ALA A 6 33.49 0.15 -17.18
C ALA A 6 34.27 0.07 -15.87
N ARG A 7 34.87 1.18 -15.42
CA ARG A 7 35.55 1.25 -14.11
C ARG A 7 34.59 1.06 -12.94
N ALA A 8 33.42 1.71 -12.98
CA ALA A 8 32.40 1.55 -11.95
C ALA A 8 31.80 0.13 -11.92
N GLN A 9 31.73 -0.56 -13.06
CA GLN A 9 31.35 -1.97 -13.10
C GLN A 9 32.44 -2.89 -12.52
N GLN A 10 33.70 -2.65 -12.85
CA GLN A 10 34.83 -3.41 -12.28
C GLN A 10 34.93 -3.22 -10.76
N ALA A 11 34.63 -2.02 -10.27
CA ALA A 11 34.54 -1.72 -8.83
C ALA A 11 33.27 -2.27 -8.15
N GLY A 12 32.34 -2.86 -8.90
CA GLY A 12 31.07 -3.39 -8.38
C GLY A 12 30.07 -2.31 -7.93
N GLU A 13 30.26 -1.06 -8.34
CA GLU A 13 29.37 0.06 -8.02
C GLU A 13 28.18 0.13 -8.97
N LEU A 14 28.36 -0.32 -10.22
CA LEU A 14 27.31 -0.46 -11.23
C LEU A 14 27.16 -1.91 -11.66
N GLN A 15 25.92 -2.39 -11.72
CA GLN A 15 25.58 -3.70 -12.25
C GLN A 15 24.70 -3.53 -13.50
N ALA A 16 25.08 -4.20 -14.59
CA ALA A 16 24.28 -4.26 -15.80
C ALA A 16 22.97 -5.03 -15.52
N ARG A 17 21.86 -4.47 -15.98
CA ARG A 17 20.50 -5.01 -15.81
C ARG A 17 19.72 -4.82 -17.08
N ARG A 18 18.87 -5.79 -17.37
CA ARG A 18 17.86 -5.70 -18.41
C ARG A 18 16.51 -5.46 -17.74
N THR A 19 15.86 -4.34 -18.03
CA THR A 19 14.58 -3.96 -17.44
C THR A 19 13.49 -3.91 -18.50
N TRP A 20 12.28 -4.30 -18.11
CA TRP A 20 11.11 -4.19 -18.99
C TRP A 20 10.52 -2.79 -18.85
N GLY A 21 10.47 -2.02 -19.94
CA GLY A 21 10.07 -0.62 -19.89
C GLY A 21 9.37 -0.19 -21.16
N ARG A 22 8.83 1.04 -21.16
CA ARG A 22 8.30 1.64 -22.38
C ARG A 22 9.43 2.30 -23.17
N ALA A 23 9.46 2.03 -24.47
CA ALA A 23 10.32 2.70 -25.42
C ALA A 23 9.86 4.14 -25.67
N ALA A 24 10.76 4.97 -26.23
CA ALA A 24 10.39 6.27 -26.78
C ALA A 24 9.54 6.00 -28.03
N GLY A 25 8.22 5.96 -27.86
CA GLY A 25 7.28 5.38 -28.83
C GLY A 25 6.15 4.56 -28.19
N GLY A 26 6.20 4.36 -26.86
CA GLY A 26 5.09 3.80 -26.09
C GLY A 26 4.98 2.27 -26.11
N GLN A 27 5.67 1.59 -27.03
CA GLN A 27 5.81 0.14 -27.07
C GLN A 27 6.62 -0.38 -25.87
N ARG A 28 6.26 -1.55 -25.34
CA ARG A 28 7.00 -2.18 -24.24
C ARG A 28 8.09 -3.07 -24.83
N ASP A 29 9.32 -2.84 -24.39
CA ASP A 29 10.46 -3.66 -24.80
C ASP A 29 11.48 -3.76 -23.66
N TRP A 30 12.40 -4.70 -23.79
CA TRP A 30 13.53 -4.85 -22.90
C TRP A 30 14.58 -3.78 -23.19
N ARG A 31 15.06 -3.14 -22.12
CA ARG A 31 16.12 -2.14 -22.19
C ARG A 31 17.30 -2.56 -21.34
N GLU A 32 18.48 -2.46 -21.91
CA GLU A 32 19.72 -2.58 -21.16
C GLU A 32 20.00 -1.28 -20.43
N GLY A 33 20.47 -1.40 -19.19
CA GLY A 33 20.83 -0.28 -18.36
C GLY A 33 21.71 -0.73 -17.20
N TYR A 34 22.00 0.22 -16.32
CA TYR A 34 22.82 -0.02 -15.13
C TYR A 34 22.02 0.36 -13.89
N THR A 35 22.21 -0.39 -12.82
CA THR A 35 21.75 -0.03 -11.48
C THR A 35 22.95 0.11 -10.55
N THR A 36 22.83 0.94 -9.52
CA THR A 36 23.88 1.09 -8.52
C THR A 36 23.81 -0.01 -7.47
N ARG A 37 24.95 -0.31 -6.85
CA ARG A 37 25.02 -1.21 -5.69
C ARG A 37 24.06 -0.78 -4.57
N GLU A 38 23.96 0.53 -4.32
CA GLU A 38 23.04 1.07 -3.32
C GLU A 38 21.58 0.92 -3.74
N GLY A 39 21.26 1.14 -5.03
CA GLY A 39 19.91 0.89 -5.56
C GLY A 39 19.46 -0.55 -5.36
N LEU A 40 20.35 -1.52 -5.60
CA LEU A 40 20.09 -2.93 -5.34
C LEU A 40 19.91 -3.25 -3.85
N ARG A 41 20.70 -2.62 -2.98
CA ARG A 41 20.57 -2.78 -1.53
C ARG A 41 19.20 -2.28 -1.07
N THR A 42 18.80 -1.10 -1.51
CA THR A 42 17.49 -0.51 -1.21
C THR A 42 16.35 -1.38 -1.73
N GLU A 43 16.41 -1.83 -2.99
CA GLU A 43 15.40 -2.73 -3.56
C GLU A 43 15.25 -4.02 -2.75
N ARG A 44 16.38 -4.67 -2.40
CA ARG A 44 16.38 -5.89 -1.58
C ARG A 44 15.78 -5.65 -0.19
N ALA A 45 16.09 -4.51 0.44
CA ALA A 45 15.53 -4.14 1.73
C ALA A 45 14.00 -3.96 1.64
N LEU A 46 13.52 -3.22 0.63
CA LEU A 46 12.09 -3.01 0.38
C LEU A 46 11.34 -4.32 0.14
N LEU A 47 11.90 -5.22 -0.68
CA LEU A 47 11.33 -6.55 -0.92
C LEU A 47 11.32 -7.39 0.36
N GLY A 48 12.37 -7.29 1.18
CA GLY A 48 12.45 -7.95 2.49
C GLY A 48 11.34 -7.48 3.44
N HIS A 49 11.09 -6.17 3.51
CA HIS A 49 10.00 -5.59 4.31
C HIS A 49 8.62 -6.01 3.78
N ALA A 50 8.40 -5.98 2.47
CA ALA A 50 7.14 -6.42 1.88
C ALA A 50 6.86 -7.90 2.16
N ALA A 51 7.88 -8.77 2.04
CA ALA A 51 7.77 -10.18 2.36
C ALA A 51 7.51 -10.43 3.86
N ALA A 52 8.09 -9.62 4.76
CA ALA A 52 7.79 -9.69 6.18
C ALA A 52 6.32 -9.36 6.47
N LEU A 53 5.80 -8.26 5.91
CA LEU A 53 4.40 -7.85 6.05
C LEU A 53 3.41 -8.89 5.50
N GLN A 54 3.79 -9.62 4.44
CA GLN A 54 2.99 -10.73 3.93
C GLN A 54 2.98 -11.94 4.86
N ARG A 55 4.12 -12.24 5.53
CA ARG A 55 4.25 -13.39 6.44
C ARG A 55 3.62 -13.18 7.81
N GLU A 56 3.55 -11.95 8.31
CA GLU A 56 2.97 -11.62 9.62
C GLU A 56 1.46 -11.94 9.75
N GLY A 57 0.87 -12.41 8.65
CA GLY A 57 -0.39 -13.12 8.68
C GLY A 57 -1.57 -12.23 8.37
N ALA A 58 -2.61 -12.90 7.89
CA ALA A 58 -3.68 -12.32 7.13
C ALA A 58 -4.82 -11.85 8.04
N VAL A 59 -4.54 -10.93 8.97
CA VAL A 59 -5.56 -10.42 9.90
C VAL A 59 -6.24 -9.22 9.26
N ARG A 60 -7.57 -9.22 9.29
CA ARG A 60 -8.34 -8.04 8.89
C ARG A 60 -8.15 -6.92 9.91
N ILE A 61 -8.06 -5.69 9.43
CA ILE A 61 -7.93 -4.51 10.29
C ILE A 61 -9.10 -4.49 11.28
N GLY A 62 -8.81 -4.31 12.57
CA GLY A 62 -9.84 -4.24 13.62
C GLY A 62 -10.37 -5.60 14.10
N GLU A 63 -9.77 -6.73 13.70
CA GLU A 63 -10.06 -8.03 14.32
C GLU A 63 -8.95 -8.45 15.28
N ALA A 64 -9.33 -9.03 16.42
CA ALA A 64 -8.37 -9.73 17.27
C ALA A 64 -7.91 -11.02 16.56
N ARG A 65 -6.63 -11.36 16.69
CA ARG A 65 -6.07 -12.60 16.12
C ARG A 65 -6.89 -13.80 16.62
N GLY A 66 -7.52 -14.54 15.70
CA GLY A 66 -8.28 -15.75 16.01
C GLY A 66 -9.78 -15.55 16.33
N VAL A 67 -10.28 -14.32 16.35
CA VAL A 67 -11.71 -14.03 16.58
C VAL A 67 -12.30 -13.35 15.33
N GLY A 68 -12.68 -14.17 14.34
CA GLY A 68 -13.34 -13.67 13.13
C GLY A 68 -14.78 -13.25 13.44
N ARG A 69 -15.18 -12.04 13.03
CA ARG A 69 -16.59 -11.63 13.04
C ARG A 69 -17.29 -12.26 11.84
N ALA A 70 -18.56 -12.64 11.98
CA ALA A 70 -19.35 -13.07 10.83
C ALA A 70 -19.40 -11.96 9.76
N ALA A 71 -19.29 -12.31 8.48
CA ALA A 71 -19.14 -11.35 7.37
C ALA A 71 -20.25 -10.29 7.35
N VAL A 72 -21.51 -10.68 7.58
CA VAL A 72 -22.67 -9.77 7.62
C VAL A 72 -22.54 -8.75 8.76
N THR A 73 -22.13 -9.19 9.95
CA THR A 73 -21.92 -8.30 11.11
C THR A 73 -20.74 -7.36 10.89
N ARG A 74 -19.74 -7.77 10.12
CA ARG A 74 -18.60 -6.93 9.75
C ARG A 74 -19.00 -5.83 8.79
N GLN A 75 -19.72 -6.17 7.72
CA GLN A 75 -20.19 -5.18 6.74
C GLN A 75 -21.04 -4.10 7.42
N ALA A 76 -21.95 -4.50 8.31
CA ALA A 76 -22.77 -3.58 9.09
C ALA A 76 -21.93 -2.65 10.00
N ALA A 77 -20.86 -3.16 10.62
CA ALA A 77 -19.96 -2.34 11.43
C ALA A 77 -19.17 -1.33 10.58
N ILE A 78 -18.72 -1.71 9.39
CA ILE A 78 -18.04 -0.80 8.47
C ILE A 78 -19.00 0.32 8.04
N GLU A 79 -20.22 -0.02 7.63
CA GLU A 79 -21.23 0.97 7.24
C GLU A 79 -21.62 1.89 8.41
N HIS A 80 -21.69 1.38 9.63
CA HIS A 80 -21.93 2.19 10.82
C HIS A 80 -20.85 3.26 11.01
N VAL A 81 -19.57 2.90 10.89
CA VAL A 81 -18.46 3.87 10.99
C VAL A 81 -18.50 4.87 9.85
N ILE A 82 -18.78 4.43 8.61
CA ILE A 82 -18.92 5.35 7.47
C ILE A 82 -20.03 6.37 7.74
N ALA A 83 -21.22 5.91 8.17
CA ALA A 83 -22.34 6.78 8.49
C ALA A 83 -22.01 7.78 9.61
N ALA A 84 -21.34 7.33 10.68
CA ALA A 84 -20.90 8.20 11.77
C ALA A 84 -19.92 9.27 11.28
N ARG A 85 -19.01 8.94 10.35
CA ARG A 85 -18.08 9.89 9.73
C ARG A 85 -18.78 10.88 8.81
N GLU A 86 -19.74 10.43 8.02
CA GLU A 86 -20.56 11.31 7.18
C GLU A 86 -21.31 12.33 8.03
N GLN A 87 -21.88 11.90 9.17
CA GLN A 87 -22.54 12.79 10.14
C GLN A 87 -21.56 13.77 10.79
N ALA A 88 -20.39 13.30 11.24
CA ALA A 88 -19.40 14.13 11.91
C ALA A 88 -18.75 15.17 10.99
N THR A 89 -18.60 14.85 9.70
CA THR A 89 -17.94 15.74 8.72
C THR A 89 -18.94 16.56 7.91
N GLY A 90 -20.22 16.21 7.92
CA GLY A 90 -21.25 16.84 7.07
C GLY A 90 -21.12 16.51 5.59
N HIS A 91 -20.27 15.55 5.22
CA HIS A 91 -19.99 15.18 3.84
C HIS A 91 -20.21 13.69 3.62
N ALA A 92 -21.07 13.36 2.65
CA ALA A 92 -21.29 11.98 2.22
C ALA A 92 -20.02 11.39 1.58
N PHE A 93 -19.75 10.11 1.81
CA PHE A 93 -18.72 9.39 1.09
C PHE A 93 -19.12 9.23 -0.38
N SER A 94 -18.17 9.44 -1.29
CA SER A 94 -18.35 9.04 -2.68
C SER A 94 -18.37 7.51 -2.78
N ALA A 95 -18.90 6.99 -3.90
CA ALA A 95 -18.92 5.55 -4.18
C ALA A 95 -17.50 4.95 -4.15
N GLU A 96 -16.51 5.67 -4.67
CA GLU A 96 -15.10 5.27 -4.67
C GLU A 96 -14.52 5.26 -3.25
N GLN A 97 -14.85 6.25 -2.43
CA GLN A 97 -14.39 6.31 -1.03
C GLN A 97 -14.98 5.17 -0.20
N ARG A 98 -16.28 4.89 -0.37
CA ARG A 98 -16.96 3.76 0.29
C ARG A 98 -16.34 2.43 -0.15
N SER A 99 -16.15 2.24 -1.45
CA SER A 99 -15.48 1.05 -2.01
C SER A 99 -14.05 0.89 -1.48
N ALA A 100 -13.29 1.98 -1.39
CA ALA A 100 -11.94 1.97 -0.84
C ALA A 100 -11.91 1.60 0.64
N ALA A 101 -12.84 2.13 1.46
CA ALA A 101 -12.94 1.79 2.88
C ALA A 101 -13.25 0.30 3.09
N HIS A 102 -14.22 -0.24 2.34
CA HIS A 102 -14.54 -1.67 2.35
C HIS A 102 -13.34 -2.53 1.96
N SER A 103 -12.72 -2.22 0.83
CA SER A 103 -11.56 -2.95 0.34
C SER A 103 -10.43 -2.99 1.37
N LEU A 104 -10.14 -1.86 2.03
CA LEU A 104 -9.10 -1.80 3.06
C LEU A 104 -9.42 -2.68 4.28
N LEU A 105 -10.68 -2.67 4.73
CA LEU A 105 -11.13 -3.34 5.95
C LEU A 105 -11.44 -4.82 5.76
N GLU A 106 -11.84 -5.27 4.57
CA GLU A 106 -12.15 -6.67 4.30
C GLU A 106 -10.91 -7.51 3.94
N ARG A 107 -9.89 -6.85 3.38
CA ARG A 107 -8.66 -7.50 2.96
C ARG A 107 -7.85 -8.00 4.14
N THR A 108 -7.19 -9.12 3.90
CA THR A 108 -6.29 -9.79 4.84
C THR A 108 -4.82 -9.53 4.50
N SER A 109 -4.51 -8.47 3.75
CA SER A 109 -3.13 -8.13 3.39
C SER A 109 -2.52 -7.18 4.43
N GLY A 110 -1.32 -7.51 4.92
CA GLY A 110 -0.51 -6.64 5.79
C GLY A 110 0.05 -5.40 5.08
N LEU A 111 -0.07 -5.31 3.76
CA LEU A 111 0.29 -4.14 2.96
C LEU A 111 -0.81 -3.80 1.96
N GLN A 112 -1.26 -2.55 1.96
CA GLN A 112 -2.31 -2.07 1.07
C GLN A 112 -1.97 -0.66 0.56
N ILE A 113 -2.36 -0.38 -0.69
CA ILE A 113 -2.14 0.92 -1.33
C ILE A 113 -3.51 1.55 -1.58
N LEU A 114 -3.73 2.72 -0.99
CA LEU A 114 -4.89 3.57 -1.28
C LEU A 114 -4.51 4.58 -2.35
N HIS A 115 -5.14 4.47 -3.53
CA HIS A 115 -4.96 5.43 -4.62
C HIS A 115 -6.12 6.43 -4.66
N GLY A 116 -5.84 7.63 -5.15
CA GLY A 116 -6.85 8.66 -5.39
C GLY A 116 -6.22 9.98 -5.79
N TYR A 117 -6.96 10.81 -6.52
CA TYR A 117 -6.50 12.12 -6.96
C TYR A 117 -6.17 13.05 -5.78
N ALA A 118 -5.43 14.13 -6.06
CA ALA A 118 -5.22 15.18 -5.07
C ALA A 118 -6.57 15.79 -4.66
N GLY A 119 -6.72 16.09 -3.37
CA GLY A 119 -7.95 16.70 -2.83
C GLY A 119 -9.12 15.75 -2.56
N THR A 120 -9.03 14.44 -2.81
CA THR A 120 -10.16 13.49 -2.64
C THR A 120 -10.37 12.99 -1.20
N ALA A 121 -9.96 13.78 -0.21
CA ALA A 121 -10.15 13.49 1.23
C ALA A 121 -9.61 12.13 1.72
N LYS A 122 -8.65 11.49 1.03
CA LYS A 122 -8.11 10.15 1.39
C LYS A 122 -7.83 9.98 2.89
N THR A 123 -7.22 10.99 3.50
CA THR A 123 -6.86 11.00 4.92
C THR A 123 -8.05 11.27 5.83
N THR A 124 -8.87 12.26 5.50
CA THR A 124 -9.95 12.76 6.36
C THR A 124 -11.23 11.95 6.26
N SER A 125 -11.44 11.19 5.18
CA SER A 125 -12.55 10.24 5.02
C SER A 125 -12.08 8.81 5.21
N VAL A 126 -11.52 8.19 4.17
CA VAL A 126 -11.23 6.75 4.11
C VAL A 126 -10.28 6.29 5.22
N LEU A 127 -9.10 6.89 5.36
CA LEU A 127 -8.13 6.47 6.38
C LEU A 127 -8.62 6.76 7.80
N ALA A 128 -9.40 7.83 8.00
CA ALA A 128 -9.98 8.12 9.30
C ALA A 128 -11.03 7.08 9.72
N ALA A 129 -11.90 6.66 8.79
CA ALA A 129 -12.85 5.57 9.03
C ALA A 129 -12.14 4.24 9.31
N VAL A 130 -11.10 3.92 8.53
CA VAL A 130 -10.28 2.72 8.76
C VAL A 130 -9.60 2.76 10.13
N ALA A 131 -9.08 3.91 10.54
CA ALA A 131 -8.44 4.08 11.84
C ALA A 131 -9.44 3.90 13.00
N GLU A 132 -10.68 4.34 12.82
CA GLU A 132 -11.74 4.17 13.82
C GLU A 132 -12.11 2.71 14.00
N VAL A 133 -12.37 1.98 12.90
CA VAL A 133 -12.61 0.52 12.94
C VAL A 133 -11.42 -0.23 13.56
N ALA A 134 -10.19 0.18 13.24
CA ALA A 134 -9.01 -0.42 13.82
C ALA A 134 -8.96 -0.24 15.35
N ARG A 135 -9.23 0.98 15.85
CA ARG A 135 -9.23 1.30 17.28
C ARG A 135 -10.36 0.59 18.02
N GLU A 136 -11.55 0.52 17.45
CA GLU A 136 -12.67 -0.27 18.01
C GLU A 136 -12.30 -1.75 18.16
N GLY A 137 -11.51 -2.27 17.24
CA GLY A 137 -10.94 -3.61 17.31
C GLY A 137 -9.75 -3.78 18.26
N GLY A 138 -9.37 -2.73 19.01
CA GLY A 138 -8.25 -2.74 19.97
C GLY A 138 -6.87 -2.53 19.35
N TRP A 139 -6.79 -2.11 18.08
CA TRP A 139 -5.50 -1.87 17.42
C TRP A 139 -4.96 -0.48 17.74
N GLN A 140 -3.63 -0.37 17.86
CA GLN A 140 -2.95 0.92 17.91
C GLN A 140 -2.71 1.44 16.48
N VAL A 141 -3.32 2.58 16.15
CA VAL A 141 -3.09 3.25 14.85
C VAL A 141 -2.01 4.32 14.99
N ARG A 142 -1.02 4.29 14.11
CA ARG A 142 0.07 5.28 14.04
C ARG A 142 0.09 5.92 12.66
N THR A 143 0.35 7.23 12.63
CA THR A 143 0.62 7.99 11.41
C THR A 143 2.08 8.43 11.41
N LEU A 144 2.69 8.49 10.23
CA LEU A 144 4.05 8.98 10.02
C LEU A 144 4.02 10.39 9.43
#